data_AF-K8EZT3-F1
#
_entry.id   AF-K8EZT3-F1
#
_cell.length_a   1.000
_cell.length_b   1.000
_cell.length_c   1.000
_cell.angle_alpha   90.00
_cell.angle_beta   90.00
_cell.angle_gamma   90.00
#
_symmetry.space_group_name_H-M   'P 1'
#
loop_
_entity.id
_entity.type
_entity.pdbx_description
1 polymer ?
#
loop_
_entity_poly.entity_id
_entity_poly.type
_entity_poly.pdbx_seq_one_letter_code
_entity_poly.pdbx_strand_id
1 'polypeptide(L)'
;MGAKQSSQDDAGRENLDALKEEIERLRKALSEEEERKKKTREEDKKTSKTTSAPIQVDDRELEKRLLLQTQSDGEVDSASFASQHEVDPKRIVGIIKSLAASNVVVFSETDKNTLNLTEEAMSFIENGSPEARAFDFVKSKGKNGVSLPEFKKLEKTISEVGFKQAMQQKWLAMDKATNSVVAKVEEITDTCRTYLRMIKEGKKEEVPAKELDALIKKRKLAKVETWKEYAVKRGPEFALERKKLEHDLTKEMLANGAWKTATFKEYTLVPGAGNIPASGHVHPLLKVRRAFREIFLQLGFSEMPTNNFVESGFWNFDTLIQPQQHPARDAHDTFFMKTPAKANFAPEEYVEKVKKMHEVGGHGSVGHNYAWKREEADKNILRTHTTAVSARMLHKLAEDGFKPCKLFSIDRVFRNEAVDRTHLAEFHQVEGVVCDKGLTLGDLIGVIRQFFAQLGMTQVRFKPAFNPYTEPSMEIFAFHPMLGKWVEVGNSGMFRPEMLLPMGLPEDVSVIAWGLSLERPTMIMFGIDNIRDLFGSKMQLQSVKNNQLCPLGLEK
;
A
#
# COMPACT_ATOMS: atom_id res chain seq x y z
N MET A 1 57.13 9.03 5.70
CA MET A 1 55.82 8.47 5.31
C MET A 1 54.93 9.43 4.50
N GLY A 2 55.41 10.58 4.00
CA GLY A 2 54.55 11.57 3.32
C GLY A 2 54.50 11.50 1.78
N ALA A 3 55.31 10.68 1.11
CA ALA A 3 55.42 10.68 -0.36
C ALA A 3 54.61 9.57 -1.08
N LYS A 4 53.99 8.64 -0.34
CA LYS A 4 53.15 7.56 -0.92
C LYS A 4 51.64 7.85 -0.87
N GLN A 5 51.22 8.89 -0.14
CA GLN A 5 49.80 9.22 0.02
C GLN A 5 49.28 10.15 -1.10
N SER A 6 50.12 11.05 -1.63
CA SER A 6 49.69 11.98 -2.69
C SER A 6 49.44 11.31 -4.04
N SER A 7 50.15 10.21 -4.35
CA SER A 7 49.98 9.51 -5.63
C SER A 7 48.74 8.62 -5.69
N GLN A 8 48.13 8.28 -4.53
CA GLN A 8 46.89 7.51 -4.47
C GLN A 8 45.64 8.40 -4.60
N ASP A 9 45.72 9.66 -4.16
CA ASP A 9 44.62 10.62 -4.25
C ASP A 9 44.43 11.17 -5.68
N ASP A 10 45.51 11.35 -6.44
CA ASP A 10 45.44 11.77 -7.86
C ASP A 10 44.91 10.66 -8.78
N ALA A 11 45.32 9.40 -8.55
CA ALA A 11 44.79 8.24 -9.28
C ALA A 11 43.29 7.97 -8.97
N GLY A 12 42.83 8.35 -7.78
CA GLY A 12 41.42 8.29 -7.39
C GLY A 12 40.56 9.37 -8.05
N ARG A 13 41.13 10.56 -8.29
CA ARG A 13 40.45 11.67 -8.98
C ARG A 13 40.35 11.43 -10.49
N GLU A 14 41.41 10.95 -11.14
CA GLU A 14 41.36 10.58 -12.56
C GLU A 14 40.33 9.48 -12.85
N ASN A 15 40.19 8.49 -11.96
CA ASN A 15 39.15 7.46 -12.08
C ASN A 15 37.73 8.01 -11.88
N LEU A 16 37.54 9.02 -11.03
CA LEU A 16 36.22 9.60 -10.78
C LEU A 16 35.73 10.44 -11.95
N ASP A 17 36.64 11.19 -12.60
CA ASP A 17 36.28 12.02 -13.74
C ASP A 17 36.04 11.17 -15.01
N ALA A 18 36.82 10.10 -15.20
CA ALA A 18 36.52 9.09 -16.24
C ALA A 18 35.15 8.43 -16.04
N LEU A 19 34.76 8.15 -14.80
CA LEU A 19 33.44 7.58 -14.48
C LEU A 19 32.29 8.56 -14.76
N LYS A 20 32.51 9.86 -14.52
CA LYS A 20 31.51 10.90 -14.82
C LYS A 20 31.31 11.07 -16.33
N GLU A 21 32.38 11.06 -17.11
CA GLU A 21 32.30 11.12 -18.57
C GLU A 21 31.56 9.91 -19.14
N GLU A 22 31.82 8.70 -18.62
CA GLU A 22 31.12 7.48 -19.05
C GLU A 22 29.62 7.52 -18.68
N ILE A 23 29.26 8.03 -17.50
CA ILE A 23 27.86 8.22 -17.08
C ILE A 23 27.15 9.24 -17.99
N GLU A 24 27.82 10.33 -18.37
CA GLU A 24 27.24 11.34 -19.26
C GLU A 24 27.06 10.80 -20.68
N ARG A 25 28.01 9.98 -21.16
CA ARG A 25 27.91 9.27 -22.43
C ARG A 25 26.74 8.29 -22.45
N LEU A 26 26.54 7.53 -21.37
CA LEU A 26 25.41 6.61 -21.22
C LEU A 26 24.06 7.33 -21.14
N ARG A 27 23.99 8.47 -20.46
CA ARG A 27 22.77 9.32 -20.42
C ARG A 27 22.40 9.84 -21.81
N LYS A 28 23.40 10.26 -22.60
CA LYS A 28 23.18 10.73 -23.97
C LYS A 28 22.71 9.59 -24.88
N ALA A 29 23.31 8.40 -24.76
CA ALA A 29 22.87 7.22 -25.49
C ALA A 29 21.43 6.80 -25.14
N LEU A 30 21.04 6.87 -23.86
CA LEU A 30 19.69 6.56 -23.41
C LEU A 30 18.66 7.55 -23.98
N SER A 31 18.99 8.85 -23.99
CA SER A 31 18.16 9.90 -24.57
C SER A 31 17.97 9.71 -26.09
N GLU A 32 19.03 9.35 -26.81
CA GLU A 32 18.97 9.08 -28.25
C GLU A 32 18.16 7.81 -28.56
N GLU A 33 18.21 6.80 -27.70
CA GLU A 33 17.41 5.58 -27.81
C GLU A 33 15.91 5.85 -27.54
N GLU A 34 15.59 6.70 -26.55
CA GLU A 34 14.22 7.14 -26.29
C GLU A 34 13.65 7.96 -27.45
N GLU A 35 14.44 8.84 -28.06
CA GLU A 35 14.05 9.58 -29.27
C GLU A 35 13.83 8.65 -30.47
N ARG A 36 14.69 7.64 -30.67
CA ARG A 36 14.50 6.61 -31.69
C ARG A 36 13.20 5.84 -31.46
N LYS A 37 12.94 5.36 -30.24
CA LYS A 37 11.69 4.65 -29.89
C LYS A 37 10.44 5.53 -30.08
N LYS A 38 10.56 6.84 -29.84
CA LYS A 38 9.47 7.81 -30.07
C LYS A 38 9.20 8.00 -31.56
N LYS A 39 10.25 8.09 -32.40
CA LYS A 39 10.13 8.12 -33.86
C LYS A 39 9.56 6.81 -34.42
N THR A 40 9.97 5.64 -33.93
CA THR A 40 9.40 4.35 -34.34
C THR A 40 7.92 4.25 -33.95
N ARG A 41 7.53 4.73 -32.76
CA ARG A 41 6.11 4.80 -32.35
C ARG A 41 5.27 5.78 -33.17
N GLU A 42 5.87 6.88 -33.66
CA GLU A 42 5.21 7.82 -34.56
C GLU A 42 5.11 7.29 -36.00
N GLU A 43 6.12 6.53 -36.45
CA GLU A 43 6.10 5.82 -37.74
C GLU A 43 5.10 4.66 -37.73
N ASP A 44 5.03 3.87 -36.65
CA ASP A 44 4.01 2.82 -36.46
C ASP A 44 2.58 3.40 -36.39
N LYS A 45 2.42 4.61 -35.83
CA LYS A 45 1.14 5.35 -35.89
C LYS A 45 0.80 5.89 -37.28
N LYS A 46 1.79 6.07 -38.17
CA LYS A 46 1.59 6.49 -39.56
C LYS A 46 1.36 5.30 -40.50
N THR A 47 2.00 4.15 -40.28
CA THR A 47 1.80 2.93 -41.07
C THR A 47 0.51 2.17 -40.73
N SER A 48 -0.05 2.32 -39.51
CA SER A 48 -1.38 1.79 -39.18
C SER A 48 -2.55 2.54 -39.85
N LYS A 49 -2.30 3.63 -40.59
CA LYS A 49 -3.31 4.43 -41.29
C LYS A 49 -3.51 4.07 -42.76
N THR A 50 -2.87 3.00 -43.26
CA THR A 50 -2.90 2.61 -44.68
C THR A 50 -3.47 1.20 -44.89
N THR A 51 -4.51 0.85 -44.12
CA THR A 51 -5.46 -0.20 -44.53
C THR A 51 -6.81 0.46 -44.75
N SER A 52 -7.40 0.21 -45.92
CA SER A 52 -8.66 0.79 -46.41
C SER A 52 -9.79 0.57 -45.40
N ALA A 53 -10.19 1.64 -44.70
CA ALA A 53 -11.37 1.63 -43.84
C ALA A 53 -12.64 1.58 -44.71
N PRO A 54 -13.65 0.74 -44.37
CA PRO A 54 -14.96 0.82 -44.98
C PRO A 54 -15.59 2.18 -44.63
N ILE A 55 -16.35 2.72 -45.57
CA ILE A 55 -17.03 4.03 -45.50
C ILE A 55 -17.75 4.17 -44.15
N GLN A 56 -17.26 5.04 -43.26
CA GLN A 56 -17.92 5.32 -41.98
C GLN A 56 -19.18 6.15 -42.23
N VAL A 57 -20.35 5.50 -42.22
CA VAL A 57 -21.64 6.20 -42.10
C VAL A 57 -21.72 6.87 -40.73
N ASP A 58 -22.13 8.14 -40.69
CA ASP A 58 -22.34 8.95 -39.47
C ASP A 58 -23.44 8.33 -38.58
N ASP A 59 -23.23 8.32 -37.27
CA ASP A 59 -24.16 7.74 -36.30
C ASP A 59 -25.52 8.45 -36.30
N ARG A 60 -25.55 9.76 -36.59
CA ARG A 60 -26.81 10.53 -36.71
C ARG A 60 -27.63 10.13 -37.92
N GLU A 61 -26.95 9.83 -39.02
CA GLU A 61 -27.59 9.39 -40.25
C GLU A 61 -28.15 7.97 -40.08
N LEU A 62 -27.42 7.09 -39.37
CA LEU A 62 -27.92 5.76 -38.98
C LEU A 62 -29.11 5.85 -38.01
N GLU A 63 -29.06 6.76 -37.03
CA GLU A 63 -30.18 7.02 -36.11
C GLU A 63 -31.44 7.45 -36.88
N LYS A 64 -31.30 8.40 -37.82
CA LYS A 64 -32.41 8.88 -38.65
C LYS A 64 -32.99 7.78 -39.54
N ARG A 65 -32.13 6.96 -40.16
CA ARG A 65 -32.56 5.81 -40.99
C ARG A 65 -33.27 4.75 -40.17
N LEU A 66 -32.76 4.43 -38.98
CA LEU A 66 -33.39 3.48 -38.07
C LEU A 66 -34.78 3.96 -37.65
N LEU A 67 -34.92 5.25 -37.32
CA LEU A 67 -36.22 5.85 -36.99
C LEU A 67 -37.17 5.84 -38.19
N LEU A 68 -36.71 6.19 -39.40
CA LEU A 68 -37.52 6.13 -40.62
C LEU A 68 -38.02 4.71 -40.91
N GLN A 69 -37.17 3.70 -40.76
CA GLN A 69 -37.56 2.31 -40.99
C GLN A 69 -38.49 1.78 -39.90
N THR A 70 -38.32 2.23 -38.65
CA THR A 70 -39.27 1.95 -37.56
C THR A 70 -40.62 2.65 -37.79
N GLN A 71 -40.61 3.76 -38.53
CA GLN A 71 -41.84 4.41 -38.98
C GLN A 71 -42.51 3.64 -40.12
N SER A 72 -41.79 3.11 -41.11
CA SER A 72 -42.42 2.39 -42.22
C SER A 72 -42.90 0.98 -41.83
N ASP A 73 -42.05 0.22 -41.14
CA ASP A 73 -42.20 -1.23 -41.01
C ASP A 73 -42.85 -1.63 -39.67
N GLY A 74 -42.97 -0.69 -38.73
CA GLY A 74 -43.58 -0.87 -37.41
C GLY A 74 -42.70 -1.60 -36.40
N GLU A 75 -41.94 -2.60 -36.84
CA GLU A 75 -40.96 -3.35 -36.05
C GLU A 75 -39.70 -3.60 -36.89
N VAL A 76 -38.54 -3.19 -36.38
CA VAL A 76 -37.25 -3.35 -37.09
C VAL A 76 -36.34 -4.27 -36.29
N ASP A 77 -35.86 -5.33 -36.94
CA ASP A 77 -34.84 -6.19 -36.36
C ASP A 77 -33.43 -5.59 -36.53
N SER A 78 -32.71 -5.46 -35.41
CA SER A 78 -31.38 -4.85 -35.37
C SER A 78 -30.32 -5.58 -36.21
N ALA A 79 -30.40 -6.91 -36.34
CA ALA A 79 -29.43 -7.68 -37.12
C ALA A 79 -29.67 -7.49 -38.62
N SER A 80 -30.93 -7.58 -39.04
CA SER A 80 -31.37 -7.31 -40.42
C SER A 80 -31.02 -5.89 -40.85
N PHE A 81 -31.24 -4.89 -39.98
CA PHE A 81 -30.87 -3.50 -40.22
C PHE A 81 -29.35 -3.31 -40.33
N ALA A 82 -28.58 -3.93 -39.44
CA ALA A 82 -27.12 -3.87 -39.46
C ALA A 82 -26.55 -4.48 -40.75
N SER A 83 -27.09 -5.62 -41.20
CA SER A 83 -26.70 -6.26 -42.46
C SER A 83 -27.10 -5.44 -43.69
N GLN A 84 -28.30 -4.84 -43.71
CA GLN A 84 -28.78 -4.01 -44.81
C GLN A 84 -27.93 -2.76 -45.03
N HIS A 85 -27.36 -2.21 -43.95
CA HIS A 85 -26.56 -1.00 -43.97
C HIS A 85 -25.04 -1.23 -43.86
N GLU A 86 -24.59 -2.49 -43.86
CA GLU A 86 -23.18 -2.89 -43.76
C GLU A 86 -22.47 -2.28 -42.53
N VAL A 87 -23.16 -2.24 -41.38
CA VAL A 87 -22.64 -1.66 -40.12
C VAL A 87 -22.43 -2.74 -39.06
N ASP A 88 -21.41 -2.57 -38.21
CA ASP A 88 -21.22 -3.42 -37.02
C ASP A 88 -22.50 -3.41 -36.15
N PRO A 89 -23.13 -4.58 -35.89
CA PRO A 89 -24.31 -4.69 -35.03
C PRO A 89 -24.15 -4.01 -33.67
N LYS A 90 -22.94 -3.97 -33.11
CA LYS A 90 -22.68 -3.32 -31.82
C LYS A 90 -22.94 -1.81 -31.85
N ARG A 91 -22.69 -1.13 -32.98
CA ARG A 91 -22.98 0.31 -33.14
C ARG A 91 -24.48 0.56 -33.11
N ILE A 92 -25.25 -0.26 -33.83
CA ILE A 92 -26.72 -0.15 -33.88
C ILE A 92 -27.33 -0.38 -32.49
N VAL A 93 -26.83 -1.34 -31.72
CA VAL A 93 -27.26 -1.57 -30.33
C VAL A 93 -27.02 -0.34 -29.45
N GLY A 94 -25.90 0.36 -29.63
CA GLY A 94 -25.62 1.62 -28.92
C GLY A 94 -26.64 2.72 -29.24
N ILE A 95 -27.01 2.85 -30.51
CA ILE A 95 -28.03 3.82 -30.97
C ILE A 95 -29.41 3.46 -30.41
N ILE A 96 -29.82 2.19 -30.48
CA ILE A 96 -31.11 1.70 -29.94
C ILE A 96 -31.22 2.03 -28.45
N LYS A 97 -30.19 1.74 -27.66
CA LYS A 97 -30.17 2.04 -26.21
C LYS A 97 -30.23 3.54 -25.92
N SER A 98 -29.54 4.36 -26.72
CA SER A 98 -29.56 5.82 -26.61
C SER A 98 -30.95 6.40 -26.92
N LEU A 99 -31.62 5.90 -27.96
CA LEU A 99 -32.98 6.28 -28.34
C LEU A 99 -34.01 5.83 -27.29
N ALA A 100 -33.87 4.61 -26.78
CA ALA A 100 -34.73 4.08 -25.73
C ALA A 100 -34.60 4.84 -24.41
N ALA A 101 -33.39 5.30 -24.06
CA ALA A 101 -33.17 6.16 -22.89
C ALA A 101 -33.87 7.52 -23.00
N SER A 102 -34.27 7.95 -24.20
CA SER A 102 -35.09 9.15 -24.44
C SER A 102 -36.54 8.84 -24.73
N ASN A 103 -36.98 7.60 -24.49
CA ASN A 103 -38.33 7.09 -24.77
C ASN A 103 -38.78 7.24 -26.24
N VAL A 104 -37.84 7.40 -27.18
CA VAL A 104 -38.14 7.55 -28.62
C VAL A 104 -38.52 6.18 -29.21
N VAL A 105 -37.86 5.11 -28.76
CA VAL A 105 -38.12 3.73 -29.19
C VAL A 105 -38.26 2.80 -27.98
N VAL A 106 -38.95 1.68 -28.14
CA VAL A 106 -38.99 0.57 -27.20
C VAL A 106 -38.42 -0.66 -27.90
N PHE A 107 -37.74 -1.55 -27.20
CA PHE A 107 -37.20 -2.75 -27.82
C PHE A 107 -37.40 -4.00 -26.95
N SER A 108 -37.44 -5.16 -27.59
CA SER A 108 -37.32 -6.47 -26.93
C SER A 108 -36.02 -7.14 -27.32
N GLU A 109 -35.34 -7.76 -26.37
CA GLU A 109 -34.06 -8.46 -26.58
C GLU A 109 -34.28 -9.97 -26.71
N THR A 110 -33.62 -10.60 -27.67
CA THR A 110 -33.54 -12.07 -27.80
C THR A 110 -32.07 -12.51 -27.76
N ASP A 111 -31.75 -13.44 -26.87
CA ASP A 111 -30.42 -14.03 -26.78
C ASP A 111 -30.20 -15.05 -27.91
N LYS A 112 -29.14 -14.85 -28.70
CA LYS A 112 -28.65 -15.81 -29.70
C LYS A 112 -27.28 -16.31 -29.29
N ASN A 113 -27.02 -17.58 -29.56
CA ASN A 113 -25.71 -18.17 -29.33
C ASN A 113 -25.29 -19.03 -30.52
N THR A 114 -24.00 -18.93 -30.87
CA THR A 114 -23.36 -19.86 -31.81
C THR A 114 -22.08 -20.38 -31.17
N LEU A 115 -21.79 -21.65 -31.43
CA LEU A 115 -20.56 -22.29 -30.99
C LEU A 115 -19.53 -22.21 -32.12
N ASN A 116 -18.50 -21.38 -31.93
CA ASN A 116 -17.41 -21.22 -32.88
C ASN A 116 -16.17 -22.00 -32.41
N LEU A 117 -15.50 -22.69 -33.33
CA LEU A 117 -14.24 -23.38 -33.05
C LEU A 117 -13.07 -22.39 -33.10
N THR A 118 -12.07 -22.58 -32.24
CA THR A 118 -10.84 -21.74 -32.26
C THR A 118 -9.90 -22.17 -33.40
N GLU A 119 -8.96 -21.31 -33.77
CA GLU A 119 -7.90 -21.63 -34.75
C GLU A 119 -7.08 -22.86 -34.31
N GLU A 120 -6.81 -22.99 -33.01
CA GLU A 120 -6.14 -24.16 -32.42
C GLU A 120 -6.97 -25.44 -32.59
N ALA A 121 -8.29 -25.36 -32.42
CA ALA A 121 -9.18 -26.49 -32.66
C ALA A 121 -9.24 -26.91 -34.13
N MET A 122 -9.17 -25.95 -35.06
CA MET A 122 -9.06 -26.22 -36.49
C MET A 122 -7.76 -26.95 -36.82
N SER A 123 -6.63 -26.55 -36.21
CA SER A 123 -5.35 -27.26 -36.32
C SER A 123 -5.43 -28.70 -35.79
N PHE A 124 -6.17 -28.94 -34.71
CA PHE A 124 -6.34 -30.31 -34.17
C PHE A 124 -7.21 -31.20 -35.07
N ILE A 125 -8.17 -30.62 -35.79
CA ILE A 125 -8.97 -31.35 -36.78
C ILE A 125 -8.09 -31.82 -37.95
N GLU A 126 -7.17 -30.97 -38.41
CA GLU A 126 -6.29 -31.26 -39.54
C GLU A 126 -5.13 -32.19 -39.15
N ASN A 127 -4.41 -31.86 -38.07
CA ASN A 127 -3.14 -32.49 -37.70
C ASN A 127 -3.25 -33.55 -36.58
N GLY A 128 -4.44 -33.72 -35.99
CA GLY A 128 -4.66 -34.57 -34.81
C GLY A 128 -4.49 -33.82 -33.49
N SER A 129 -5.11 -34.34 -32.42
CA SER A 129 -5.00 -33.73 -31.09
C SER A 129 -3.57 -33.82 -30.54
N PRO A 130 -3.15 -32.91 -29.64
CA PRO A 130 -1.81 -32.93 -29.05
C PRO A 130 -1.48 -34.24 -28.35
N GLU A 131 -2.45 -34.87 -27.69
CA GLU A 131 -2.30 -36.18 -27.05
C GLU A 131 -2.09 -37.32 -28.06
N ALA A 132 -2.78 -37.28 -29.21
CA ALA A 132 -2.60 -38.26 -30.28
C ALA A 132 -1.24 -38.08 -30.99
N ARG A 133 -0.86 -36.83 -31.28
CA ARG A 133 0.45 -36.49 -31.88
C ARG A 133 1.62 -36.87 -30.96
N ALA A 134 1.47 -36.67 -29.65
CA ALA A 134 2.46 -37.09 -28.66
C ALA A 134 2.61 -38.62 -28.64
N PHE A 135 1.50 -39.35 -28.73
CA PHE A 135 1.50 -40.82 -28.79
C PHE A 135 2.13 -41.35 -30.08
N ASP A 136 1.74 -40.82 -31.25
CA ASP A 136 2.28 -41.23 -32.55
C ASP A 136 3.79 -41.01 -32.63
N PHE A 137 4.28 -39.89 -32.08
CA PHE A 137 5.72 -39.63 -32.00
C PHE A 137 6.46 -40.67 -31.16
N VAL A 138 5.94 -41.00 -29.97
CA VAL A 138 6.56 -42.02 -29.10
C VAL A 138 6.50 -43.40 -29.75
N LYS A 139 5.40 -43.74 -30.42
CA LYS A 139 5.24 -45.01 -31.16
C LYS A 139 6.21 -45.11 -32.33
N SER A 140 6.45 -44.01 -33.06
CA SER A 140 7.37 -43.98 -34.20
C SER A 140 8.84 -44.31 -33.83
N LYS A 141 9.19 -44.17 -32.55
CA LYS A 141 10.54 -44.39 -32.02
C LYS A 141 10.74 -45.79 -31.40
N GLY A 142 9.70 -46.63 -31.41
CA GLY A 142 9.77 -48.04 -31.02
C GLY A 142 9.53 -48.33 -29.53
N LYS A 143 9.60 -49.62 -29.15
CA LYS A 143 9.21 -50.13 -27.82
C LYS A 143 10.04 -49.60 -26.65
N ASN A 144 11.22 -49.00 -26.90
CA ASN A 144 12.10 -48.47 -25.86
C ASN A 144 11.74 -47.03 -25.44
N GLY A 145 10.72 -46.42 -26.05
CA GLY A 145 10.29 -45.06 -25.73
C GLY A 145 11.26 -43.98 -26.20
N VAL A 146 10.95 -42.74 -25.85
CA VAL A 146 11.74 -41.55 -26.21
C VAL A 146 12.33 -40.89 -24.98
N SER A 147 13.62 -40.54 -25.02
CA SER A 147 14.27 -39.84 -23.91
C SER A 147 13.60 -38.47 -23.64
N LEU A 148 13.50 -38.07 -22.36
CA LEU A 148 12.87 -36.80 -21.97
C LEU A 148 13.45 -35.55 -22.70
N PRO A 149 14.78 -35.44 -22.94
CA PRO A 149 15.33 -34.31 -23.70
C PRO A 149 14.91 -34.28 -25.17
N GLU A 150 14.79 -35.45 -25.81
CA GLU A 150 14.34 -35.55 -27.20
C GLU A 150 12.84 -35.27 -27.32
N PHE A 151 12.05 -35.72 -26.36
CA PHE A 151 10.62 -35.45 -26.31
C PHE A 151 10.31 -33.95 -26.07
N LYS A 152 11.14 -33.26 -25.28
CA LYS A 152 11.04 -31.79 -25.05
C LYS A 152 11.45 -30.94 -26.26
N LYS A 153 12.06 -31.51 -27.30
CA LYS A 153 12.34 -30.79 -28.56
C LYS A 153 11.09 -30.57 -29.42
N LEU A 154 10.01 -31.31 -29.15
CA LEU A 154 8.72 -31.06 -29.80
C LEU A 154 8.10 -29.74 -29.35
N GLU A 155 7.18 -29.24 -30.16
CA GLU A 155 6.34 -28.09 -29.83
C GLU A 155 5.76 -28.23 -28.41
N LYS A 156 5.82 -27.15 -27.62
CA LYS A 156 5.43 -27.15 -26.19
C LYS A 156 4.01 -27.69 -25.98
N THR A 157 3.09 -27.41 -26.91
CA THR A 157 1.71 -27.90 -26.89
C THR A 157 1.65 -29.43 -26.92
N ILE A 158 2.56 -30.08 -27.64
CA ILE A 158 2.60 -31.56 -27.74
C ILE A 158 3.37 -32.15 -26.56
N SER A 159 4.54 -31.59 -26.24
CA SER A 159 5.44 -32.15 -25.22
C SER A 159 4.96 -31.92 -23.78
N GLU A 160 4.22 -30.84 -23.51
CA GLU A 160 3.71 -30.56 -22.15
C GLU A 160 2.22 -30.86 -22.04
N VAL A 161 1.39 -30.25 -22.90
CA VAL A 161 -0.08 -30.38 -22.82
C VAL A 161 -0.53 -31.75 -23.33
N GLY A 162 -0.05 -32.18 -24.50
CA GLY A 162 -0.35 -33.49 -25.08
C GLY A 162 0.11 -34.64 -24.19
N PHE A 163 1.33 -34.57 -23.64
CA PHE A 163 1.85 -35.56 -22.69
C PHE A 163 1.00 -35.70 -21.43
N LYS A 164 0.62 -34.58 -20.80
CA LYS A 164 -0.22 -34.60 -19.60
C LYS A 164 -1.59 -35.22 -19.86
N GLN A 165 -2.19 -34.95 -21.02
CA GLN A 165 -3.49 -35.49 -21.39
C GLN A 165 -3.40 -36.98 -21.76
N ALA A 166 -2.38 -37.38 -22.52
CA ALA A 166 -2.11 -38.78 -22.84
C ALA A 166 -1.82 -39.62 -21.59
N MET A 167 -1.14 -39.05 -20.57
CA MET A 167 -0.94 -39.69 -19.27
C MET A 167 -2.27 -39.91 -18.52
N GLN A 168 -3.16 -38.91 -18.53
CA GLN A 168 -4.49 -39.02 -17.88
C GLN A 168 -5.37 -40.09 -18.54
N GLN A 169 -5.26 -40.23 -19.87
CA GLN A 169 -5.95 -41.26 -20.65
C GLN A 169 -5.22 -42.62 -20.65
N LYS A 170 -4.10 -42.73 -19.93
CA LYS A 170 -3.25 -43.93 -19.81
C LYS A 170 -2.61 -44.40 -21.12
N TRP A 171 -2.46 -43.51 -22.11
CA TRP A 171 -1.83 -43.81 -23.40
C TRP A 171 -0.30 -43.80 -23.32
N LEU A 172 0.26 -42.84 -22.57
CA LEU A 172 1.69 -42.69 -22.33
C LEU A 172 2.00 -42.88 -20.84
N ALA A 173 3.23 -43.28 -20.54
CA ALA A 173 3.78 -43.38 -19.19
C ALA A 173 5.23 -42.89 -19.15
N MET A 174 5.67 -42.42 -17.98
CA MET A 174 7.07 -42.09 -17.73
C MET A 174 7.78 -43.27 -17.09
N ASP A 175 8.82 -43.78 -17.73
CA ASP A 175 9.73 -44.76 -17.14
C ASP A 175 10.80 -44.02 -16.31
N LYS A 176 10.76 -44.21 -15.00
CA LYS A 176 11.68 -43.58 -14.05
C LYS A 176 13.08 -44.20 -14.06
N ALA A 177 13.23 -45.44 -14.53
CA ALA A 177 14.53 -46.11 -14.57
C ALA A 177 15.40 -45.59 -15.73
N THR A 178 14.77 -45.29 -16.87
CA THR A 178 15.46 -44.85 -18.10
C THR A 178 15.27 -43.36 -18.42
N ASN A 179 14.43 -42.65 -17.65
CA ASN A 179 14.03 -41.27 -17.88
C ASN A 179 13.44 -41.03 -19.29
N SER A 180 12.55 -41.95 -19.68
CA SER A 180 11.95 -42.03 -21.02
C SER A 180 10.43 -41.96 -20.96
N VAL A 181 9.80 -41.47 -22.03
CA VAL A 181 8.36 -41.56 -22.25
C VAL A 181 8.07 -42.79 -23.10
N VAL A 182 7.21 -43.68 -22.60
CA VAL A 182 6.84 -44.96 -23.25
C VAL A 182 5.34 -45.03 -23.52
N ALA A 183 4.95 -45.70 -24.62
CA ALA A 183 3.56 -45.98 -24.94
C ALA A 183 3.04 -47.20 -24.17
N LYS A 184 1.85 -47.10 -23.58
CA LYS A 184 1.21 -48.18 -22.81
C LYS A 184 0.18 -49.00 -23.60
N VAL A 185 -0.30 -48.46 -24.70
CA VAL A 185 -1.31 -49.06 -25.57
C VAL A 185 -0.76 -49.15 -26.99
N GLU A 186 -1.23 -50.11 -27.79
CA GLU A 186 -0.79 -50.27 -29.18
C GLU A 186 -1.55 -49.35 -30.14
N GLU A 187 -2.81 -49.05 -29.85
CA GLU A 187 -3.68 -48.18 -30.65
C GLU A 187 -4.47 -47.21 -29.77
N ILE A 188 -4.74 -46.03 -30.31
CA ILE A 188 -5.54 -44.98 -29.66
C ILE A 188 -6.66 -44.51 -30.59
N THR A 189 -7.74 -44.01 -30.01
CA THR A 189 -8.81 -43.32 -30.73
C THR A 189 -8.80 -41.85 -30.33
N ASP A 190 -8.57 -40.97 -31.30
CA ASP A 190 -8.56 -39.51 -31.09
C ASP A 190 -9.99 -38.98 -30.93
N THR A 191 -10.54 -39.17 -29.74
CA THR A 191 -11.88 -38.74 -29.35
C THR A 191 -12.02 -37.22 -29.41
N CYS A 192 -10.98 -36.49 -29.02
CA CYS A 192 -10.92 -35.02 -29.09
C CYS A 192 -11.13 -34.53 -30.53
N ARG A 193 -10.35 -35.05 -31.49
CA ARG A 193 -10.51 -34.72 -32.92
C ARG A 193 -11.89 -35.10 -33.46
N THR A 194 -12.42 -36.24 -33.02
CA THR A 194 -13.74 -36.71 -33.45
C THR A 194 -14.84 -35.76 -33.02
N TYR A 195 -14.83 -35.30 -31.76
CA TYR A 195 -15.81 -34.33 -31.26
C TYR A 195 -15.66 -32.95 -31.90
N LEU A 196 -14.43 -32.48 -32.15
CA LEU A 196 -14.19 -31.22 -32.87
C LEU A 196 -14.73 -31.27 -34.31
N ARG A 197 -14.59 -32.42 -35.01
CA ARG A 197 -15.17 -32.62 -36.35
C ARG A 197 -16.70 -32.65 -36.31
N MET A 198 -17.31 -33.30 -35.33
CA MET A 198 -18.77 -33.29 -35.14
C MET A 198 -19.30 -31.87 -34.89
N ILE A 199 -18.59 -31.05 -34.13
CA ILE A 199 -18.94 -29.63 -33.92
C ILE A 199 -18.82 -28.84 -35.23
N LYS A 200 -17.78 -29.08 -36.03
CA LYS A 200 -17.59 -28.43 -37.35
C LYS A 200 -18.70 -28.79 -38.35
N GLU A 201 -19.21 -30.02 -38.30
CA GLU A 201 -20.32 -30.51 -39.15
C GLU A 201 -21.71 -30.07 -38.65
N GLY A 202 -21.79 -29.24 -37.60
CA GLY A 202 -23.06 -28.75 -37.04
C GLY A 202 -23.78 -29.74 -36.13
N LYS A 203 -23.22 -30.93 -35.89
CA LYS A 203 -23.80 -32.00 -35.06
C LYS A 203 -23.40 -31.86 -33.58
N LYS A 204 -23.53 -30.65 -33.02
CA LYS A 204 -23.15 -30.38 -31.62
C LYS A 204 -23.96 -31.21 -30.60
N GLU A 205 -25.17 -31.62 -30.97
CA GLU A 205 -26.11 -32.37 -30.13
C GLU A 205 -25.70 -33.85 -29.96
N GLU A 206 -24.86 -34.37 -30.86
CA GLU A 206 -24.33 -35.74 -30.79
C GLU A 206 -23.08 -35.84 -29.89
N VAL A 207 -22.50 -34.71 -29.46
CA VAL A 207 -21.35 -34.68 -28.55
C VAL A 207 -21.83 -34.79 -27.10
N PRO A 208 -21.28 -35.72 -26.28
CA PRO A 208 -21.66 -35.83 -24.88
C PRO A 208 -21.48 -34.51 -24.13
N ALA A 209 -22.51 -34.08 -23.38
CA ALA A 209 -22.54 -32.77 -22.71
C ALA A 209 -21.31 -32.50 -21.82
N LYS A 210 -20.80 -33.53 -21.14
CA LYS A 210 -19.60 -33.46 -20.29
C LYS A 210 -18.32 -33.15 -21.09
N GLU A 211 -18.21 -33.71 -22.29
CA GLU A 211 -17.07 -33.48 -23.18
C GLU A 211 -17.18 -32.14 -23.88
N LEU A 212 -18.39 -31.72 -24.27
CA LEU A 212 -18.65 -30.39 -24.79
C LEU A 212 -18.27 -29.29 -23.78
N ASP A 213 -18.65 -29.46 -22.50
CA ASP A 213 -18.26 -28.55 -21.41
C ASP A 213 -16.72 -28.54 -21.20
N ALA A 214 -16.06 -29.69 -21.34
CA ALA A 214 -14.61 -29.77 -21.24
C ALA A 214 -13.91 -29.05 -22.40
N LEU A 215 -14.43 -29.18 -23.63
CA LEU A 215 -13.93 -28.49 -24.82
C LEU A 215 -14.08 -26.97 -24.70
N ILE A 216 -15.18 -26.49 -24.11
CA ILE A 216 -15.44 -25.05 -23.93
C ILE A 216 -14.68 -24.47 -22.73
N LYS A 217 -14.85 -25.03 -21.53
CA LYS A 217 -14.38 -24.41 -20.28
C LYS A 217 -12.96 -24.78 -19.90
N LYS A 218 -12.53 -26.04 -20.13
CA LYS A 218 -11.23 -26.54 -19.69
C LYS A 218 -10.17 -26.44 -20.78
N ARG A 219 -10.48 -26.89 -21.99
CA ARG A 219 -9.55 -26.93 -23.13
C ARG A 219 -9.60 -25.65 -23.97
N LYS A 220 -10.66 -24.85 -23.88
CA LYS A 220 -10.85 -23.58 -24.62
C LYS A 220 -10.75 -23.73 -26.15
N LEU A 221 -11.18 -24.88 -26.67
CA LEU A 221 -11.13 -25.23 -28.11
C LEU A 221 -12.43 -24.84 -28.85
N ALA A 222 -13.49 -24.58 -28.11
CA ALA A 222 -14.73 -24.04 -28.64
C ALA A 222 -15.17 -22.84 -27.80
N LYS A 223 -15.64 -21.79 -28.45
CA LYS A 223 -16.08 -20.54 -27.84
C LYS A 223 -17.55 -20.33 -28.18
N VAL A 224 -18.37 -20.20 -27.15
CA VAL A 224 -19.76 -19.79 -27.32
C VAL A 224 -19.74 -18.28 -27.52
N GLU A 225 -20.13 -17.82 -28.70
CA GLU A 225 -20.36 -16.41 -28.97
C GLU A 225 -21.85 -16.13 -28.81
N THR A 226 -22.16 -15.36 -27.77
CA THR A 226 -23.52 -14.90 -27.48
C THR A 226 -23.65 -13.47 -27.97
N TRP A 227 -24.69 -13.18 -28.75
CA TRP A 227 -25.09 -11.82 -29.07
C TRP A 227 -26.59 -11.66 -28.83
N LYS A 228 -27.02 -10.40 -28.77
CA LYS A 228 -28.41 -10.04 -28.58
C LYS A 228 -28.95 -9.42 -29.85
N GLU A 229 -30.10 -9.90 -30.29
CA GLU A 229 -30.90 -9.28 -31.35
C GLU A 229 -32.01 -8.47 -30.70
N TYR A 230 -32.21 -7.26 -31.19
CA TYR A 230 -33.16 -6.29 -30.68
C TYR A 230 -34.26 -6.07 -31.71
N ALA A 231 -35.51 -6.30 -31.32
CA ALA A 231 -36.67 -5.92 -32.10
C ALA A 231 -37.16 -4.55 -31.64
N VAL A 232 -37.03 -3.54 -32.49
CA VAL A 232 -37.24 -2.12 -32.17
C VAL A 232 -38.62 -1.68 -32.64
N LYS A 233 -39.38 -1.04 -31.74
CA LYS A 233 -40.72 -0.49 -31.95
C LYS A 233 -40.77 0.98 -31.58
N ARG A 234 -41.82 1.66 -32.04
CA ARG A 234 -42.06 3.07 -31.69
C ARG A 234 -42.29 3.23 -30.18
N GLY A 235 -41.61 4.19 -29.59
CA GLY A 235 -41.82 4.60 -28.20
C GLY A 235 -42.88 5.69 -28.06
N PRO A 236 -43.24 6.06 -26.82
CA PRO A 236 -44.24 7.10 -26.56
C PRO A 236 -43.82 8.49 -27.04
N GLU A 237 -42.52 8.80 -27.06
CA GLU A 237 -41.96 10.07 -27.52
C GLU A 237 -41.31 9.93 -28.92
N PHE A 238 -41.88 9.07 -29.78
CA PHE A 238 -41.32 8.80 -31.10
C PHE A 238 -41.28 10.08 -31.96
N ALA A 239 -40.07 10.49 -32.35
CA ALA A 239 -39.81 11.62 -33.22
C ALA A 239 -38.69 11.27 -34.21
N LEU A 240 -38.76 11.82 -35.42
CA LEU A 240 -37.76 11.61 -36.47
C LEU A 240 -36.43 12.33 -36.21
N GLU A 241 -36.44 13.34 -35.34
CA GLU A 241 -35.26 14.05 -34.88
C GLU A 241 -35.33 14.24 -33.36
N ARG A 242 -34.26 13.86 -32.67
CA ARG A 242 -34.17 13.96 -31.21
C ARG A 242 -34.03 15.41 -30.78
N LYS A 243 -34.90 15.87 -29.87
CA LYS A 243 -34.72 17.16 -29.20
C LYS A 243 -33.42 17.14 -28.41
N LYS A 244 -32.51 18.08 -28.69
CA LYS A 244 -31.25 18.22 -27.94
C LYS A 244 -31.58 18.73 -26.53
N LEU A 245 -31.28 17.93 -25.52
CA LEU A 245 -31.39 18.34 -24.13
C LEU A 245 -30.13 19.11 -23.72
N GLU A 246 -30.30 20.23 -23.01
CA GLU A 246 -29.20 21.01 -22.47
C GLU A 246 -28.68 20.37 -21.18
N HIS A 247 -27.35 20.40 -20.97
CA HIS A 247 -26.69 19.73 -19.86
C HIS A 247 -26.60 20.59 -18.61
N ASP A 248 -26.09 21.82 -18.76
CA ASP A 248 -25.85 22.76 -17.68
C ASP A 248 -26.51 24.10 -18.00
N LEU A 249 -26.89 24.82 -16.94
CA LEU A 249 -27.37 26.19 -17.07
C LEU A 249 -26.18 27.13 -17.33
N THR A 250 -26.17 27.81 -18.46
CA THR A 250 -25.08 28.75 -18.81
C THR A 250 -25.42 30.20 -18.45
N LYS A 251 -24.38 31.03 -18.32
CA LYS A 251 -24.52 32.46 -18.05
C LYS A 251 -25.29 33.17 -19.18
N GLU A 252 -25.09 32.76 -20.42
CA GLU A 252 -25.73 33.32 -21.60
C GLU A 252 -27.23 32.98 -21.64
N MET A 253 -27.59 31.73 -21.29
CA MET A 253 -28.98 31.33 -21.17
C MET A 253 -29.71 32.15 -20.11
N LEU A 254 -29.06 32.41 -18.97
CA LEU A 254 -29.59 33.28 -17.92
C LEU A 254 -29.79 34.72 -18.41
N ALA A 255 -28.85 35.25 -19.20
CA ALA A 255 -28.89 36.62 -19.71
C ALA A 255 -29.97 36.83 -20.79
N ASN A 256 -30.18 35.86 -21.69
CA ASN A 256 -31.13 35.98 -22.80
C ASN A 256 -32.50 35.31 -22.53
N GLY A 257 -32.66 34.63 -21.39
CA GLY A 257 -33.89 33.95 -21.00
C GLY A 257 -34.15 32.61 -21.68
N ALA A 258 -33.20 32.07 -22.46
CA ALA A 258 -33.34 30.81 -23.18
C ALA A 258 -33.55 29.59 -22.25
N TRP A 259 -33.12 29.68 -20.98
CA TRP A 259 -33.36 28.63 -19.99
C TRP A 259 -34.84 28.37 -19.70
N LYS A 260 -35.73 29.34 -19.97
CA LYS A 260 -37.18 29.19 -19.71
C LYS A 260 -37.87 28.22 -20.68
N THR A 261 -37.32 28.06 -21.89
CA THR A 261 -37.86 27.20 -22.94
C THR A 261 -36.98 26.01 -23.25
N ALA A 262 -35.73 26.00 -22.78
CA ALA A 262 -34.82 24.86 -22.89
C ALA A 262 -35.30 23.67 -22.03
N THR A 263 -35.15 22.46 -22.56
CA THR A 263 -35.37 21.22 -21.80
C THR A 263 -34.03 20.68 -21.34
N PHE A 264 -33.84 20.56 -20.03
CA PHE A 264 -32.59 20.09 -19.43
C PHE A 264 -32.59 18.59 -19.24
N LYS A 265 -31.41 17.98 -19.32
CA LYS A 265 -31.21 16.60 -18.91
C LYS A 265 -31.36 16.50 -17.39
N GLU A 266 -32.12 15.51 -16.92
CA GLU A 266 -32.24 15.26 -15.48
C GLU A 266 -30.87 14.96 -14.85
N TYR A 267 -30.63 15.55 -13.68
CA TYR A 267 -29.42 15.33 -12.92
C TYR A 267 -29.51 13.98 -12.19
N THR A 268 -28.67 13.02 -12.57
CA THR A 268 -28.63 11.72 -11.90
C THR A 268 -28.01 11.85 -10.51
N LEU A 269 -28.85 11.79 -9.46
CA LEU A 269 -28.42 11.78 -8.07
C LEU A 269 -27.89 10.40 -7.69
N VAL A 270 -26.60 10.17 -7.95
CA VAL A 270 -25.89 8.96 -7.47
C VAL A 270 -25.13 9.30 -6.19
N PRO A 271 -25.44 8.66 -5.05
CA PRO A 271 -24.71 8.88 -3.81
C PRO A 271 -23.19 8.65 -4.00
N GLY A 272 -22.39 9.63 -3.58
CA GLY A 272 -20.92 9.55 -3.68
C GLY A 272 -20.32 9.80 -5.06
N ALA A 273 -21.13 10.06 -6.09
CA ALA A 273 -20.65 10.38 -7.44
C ALA A 273 -20.39 11.88 -7.67
N GLY A 274 -20.55 12.71 -6.63
CA GLY A 274 -20.23 14.12 -6.69
C GLY A 274 -18.72 14.34 -6.87
N ASN A 275 -18.35 15.37 -7.64
CA ASN A 275 -16.94 15.77 -7.75
C ASN A 275 -16.43 16.25 -6.39
N ILE A 276 -15.55 15.46 -5.78
CA ILE A 276 -14.91 15.82 -4.51
C ILE A 276 -13.98 17.01 -4.78
N PRO A 277 -14.16 18.17 -4.11
CA PRO A 277 -13.32 19.33 -4.34
C PRO A 277 -11.88 19.04 -3.93
N ALA A 278 -10.92 19.58 -4.70
CA ALA A 278 -9.52 19.56 -4.32
C ALA A 278 -9.34 20.35 -3.02
N SER A 279 -8.83 19.71 -1.98
CA SER A 279 -8.61 20.31 -0.67
C SER A 279 -7.22 19.94 -0.13
N GLY A 280 -6.74 20.70 0.86
CA GLY A 280 -5.53 20.34 1.59
C GLY A 280 -5.79 19.14 2.51
N HIS A 281 -4.82 18.24 2.62
CA HIS A 281 -4.92 17.08 3.48
C HIS A 281 -3.84 17.09 4.56
N VAL A 282 -4.22 16.79 5.79
CA VAL A 282 -3.29 16.67 6.92
C VAL A 282 -3.00 15.19 7.16
N HIS A 283 -1.71 14.88 7.33
CA HIS A 283 -1.25 13.54 7.63
C HIS A 283 -1.93 12.97 8.90
N PRO A 284 -2.42 11.71 8.91
CA PRO A 284 -3.13 11.13 10.07
C PRO A 284 -2.36 11.28 11.39
N LEU A 285 -1.08 10.90 11.39
CA LEU A 285 -0.19 11.03 12.55
C LEU A 285 -0.11 12.47 13.09
N LEU A 286 -0.12 13.48 12.22
CA LEU A 286 -0.09 14.88 12.63
C LEU A 286 -1.43 15.35 13.19
N LYS A 287 -2.57 14.80 12.71
CA LYS A 287 -3.89 15.05 13.32
C LYS A 287 -3.92 14.52 14.76
N VAL A 288 -3.39 13.30 14.96
CA VAL A 288 -3.30 12.68 16.30
C VAL A 288 -2.33 13.46 17.18
N ARG A 289 -1.16 13.85 16.66
CA ARG A 289 -0.21 14.71 17.38
C ARG A 289 -0.89 15.97 17.92
N ARG A 290 -1.69 16.63 17.08
CA ARG A 290 -2.44 17.83 17.46
C ARG A 290 -3.44 17.55 18.58
N ALA A 291 -4.18 16.44 18.50
CA ALA A 291 -5.13 16.05 19.54
C ALA A 291 -4.44 15.76 20.88
N PHE A 292 -3.34 15.01 20.87
CA PHE A 292 -2.52 14.75 22.06
C PHE A 292 -1.99 16.05 22.68
N ARG A 293 -1.43 16.93 21.85
CA ARG A 293 -0.95 18.25 22.27
C ARG A 293 -2.05 19.06 22.94
N GLU A 294 -3.25 19.09 22.37
CA GLU A 294 -4.39 19.81 22.94
C GLU A 294 -4.79 19.27 24.31
N ILE A 295 -4.83 17.94 24.48
CA ILE A 295 -5.15 17.30 25.77
C ILE A 295 -4.14 17.70 26.84
N PHE A 296 -2.83 17.71 26.52
CA PHE A 296 -1.81 18.18 27.46
C PHE A 296 -2.03 19.64 27.88
N LEU A 297 -2.31 20.53 26.92
CA LEU A 297 -2.56 21.93 27.18
C LEU A 297 -3.80 22.12 28.07
N GLN A 298 -4.89 21.37 27.81
CA GLN A 298 -6.10 21.39 28.63
C GLN A 298 -5.88 20.88 30.06
N LEU A 299 -4.95 19.94 30.26
CA LEU A 299 -4.54 19.45 31.58
C LEU A 299 -3.54 20.37 32.29
N GLY A 300 -3.18 21.50 31.68
CA GLY A 300 -2.27 22.50 32.23
C GLY A 300 -0.78 22.15 32.10
N PHE A 301 -0.41 21.32 31.13
CA PHE A 301 0.98 21.02 30.83
C PHE A 301 1.59 22.05 29.86
N SER A 302 2.86 22.37 30.07
CA SER A 302 3.65 23.23 29.20
C SER A 302 4.53 22.42 28.24
N GLU A 303 4.58 22.82 26.97
CA GLU A 303 5.34 22.11 25.94
C GLU A 303 6.86 22.38 26.09
N MET A 304 7.65 21.31 26.18
CA MET A 304 9.10 21.38 26.27
C MET A 304 9.74 21.58 24.88
N PRO A 305 10.83 22.36 24.76
CA PRO A 305 11.58 22.45 23.53
C PRO A 305 12.38 21.16 23.27
N THR A 306 12.16 20.56 22.10
CA THR A 306 12.78 19.29 21.69
C THR A 306 13.69 19.44 20.47
N ASN A 307 14.20 20.65 20.22
CA ASN A 307 14.91 21.06 19.00
C ASN A 307 16.34 20.49 18.87
N ASN A 308 16.53 19.21 19.21
CA ASN A 308 17.78 18.47 19.18
C ASN A 308 17.52 16.98 18.90
N PHE A 309 17.80 16.51 17.68
CA PHE A 309 17.80 15.07 17.38
C PHE A 309 19.07 14.37 17.85
N VAL A 310 20.19 15.08 17.82
CA VAL A 310 21.45 14.61 18.36
C VAL A 310 21.50 14.96 19.85
N GLU A 311 21.85 13.98 20.67
CA GLU A 311 22.02 14.14 22.11
C GLU A 311 23.34 13.50 22.55
N SER A 312 23.94 13.99 23.64
CA SER A 312 25.11 13.33 24.22
C SER A 312 24.69 12.11 25.04
N GLY A 313 25.55 11.08 25.10
CA GLY A 313 25.35 9.91 25.95
C GLY A 313 25.12 10.28 27.41
N PHE A 314 25.71 11.40 27.86
CA PHE A 314 25.47 11.99 29.16
C PHE A 314 24.00 12.32 29.39
N TRP A 315 23.40 13.20 28.57
CA TRP A 315 22.00 13.62 28.73
C TRP A 315 21.01 12.51 28.41
N ASN A 316 21.32 11.66 27.44
CA ASN A 316 20.41 10.58 27.06
C ASN A 316 20.45 9.39 28.02
N PHE A 317 21.56 9.11 28.70
CA PHE A 317 21.66 7.92 29.55
C PHE A 317 22.15 8.22 30.97
N ASP A 318 23.30 8.87 31.11
CA ASP A 318 23.97 9.00 32.42
C ASP A 318 23.14 9.86 33.39
N THR A 319 22.53 10.96 32.94
CA THR A 319 21.65 11.79 33.78
C THR A 319 20.40 11.05 34.24
N LEU A 320 19.99 9.99 33.53
CA LEU A 320 18.86 9.13 33.85
C LEU A 320 19.29 7.93 34.71
N ILE A 321 20.42 8.02 35.41
CA ILE A 321 21.00 6.94 36.23
C ILE A 321 21.08 5.58 35.50
N GLN A 322 21.12 5.59 34.16
CA GLN A 322 21.22 4.39 33.35
C GLN A 322 22.71 4.00 33.20
N PRO A 323 23.13 2.82 33.70
CA PRO A 323 24.54 2.47 33.77
C PRO A 323 25.18 2.36 32.38
N GLN A 324 26.49 2.63 32.29
CA GLN A 324 27.23 2.64 31.02
C GLN A 324 27.29 1.28 30.32
N GLN A 325 27.22 0.19 31.09
CA GLN A 325 27.16 -1.20 30.61
C GLN A 325 25.74 -1.67 30.23
N HIS A 326 24.75 -0.78 30.23
CA HIS A 326 23.38 -1.15 29.90
C HIS A 326 23.24 -1.52 28.41
N PRO A 327 22.60 -2.65 28.05
CA PRO A 327 22.49 -3.12 26.65
C PRO A 327 21.92 -2.07 25.68
N ALA A 328 20.95 -1.28 26.11
CA ALA A 328 20.40 -0.20 25.28
C ALA A 328 21.44 0.86 24.83
N ARG A 329 22.63 0.91 25.43
CA ARG A 329 23.75 1.77 25.00
C ARG A 329 24.65 1.10 23.96
N ASP A 330 24.38 -0.14 23.58
CA ASP A 330 25.15 -0.83 22.55
C ASP A 330 24.80 -0.31 21.15
N ALA A 331 25.76 -0.44 20.23
CA ALA A 331 25.58 -0.04 18.83
C ALA A 331 24.48 -0.82 18.10
N HIS A 332 24.06 -1.97 18.65
CA HIS A 332 22.92 -2.74 18.15
C HIS A 332 21.58 -2.07 18.45
N ASP A 333 21.47 -1.25 19.50
CA ASP A 333 20.22 -0.61 19.91
C ASP A 333 20.21 0.91 19.66
N THR A 334 21.39 1.55 19.64
CA THR A 334 21.54 3.00 19.54
C THR A 334 22.34 3.43 18.31
N PHE A 335 21.86 4.46 17.62
CA PHE A 335 22.60 5.11 16.53
C PHE A 335 23.64 6.10 17.06
N PHE A 336 24.92 5.74 16.96
CA PHE A 336 26.04 6.62 17.30
C PHE A 336 26.41 7.55 16.13
N MET A 337 26.76 8.79 16.47
CA MET A 337 27.16 9.78 15.48
C MET A 337 28.62 9.58 15.08
N LYS A 338 28.89 9.59 13.77
CA LYS A 338 30.26 9.68 13.25
C LYS A 338 30.76 11.13 13.23
N THR A 339 29.89 12.08 12.88
CA THR A 339 30.22 13.51 12.82
C THR A 339 28.98 14.34 13.20
N PRO A 340 29.04 15.20 14.23
CA PRO A 340 30.09 15.27 15.26
C PRO A 340 30.01 14.06 16.20
N ALA A 341 31.10 13.31 16.38
CA ALA A 341 31.14 12.14 17.26
C ALA A 341 31.06 12.47 18.76
N LYS A 342 31.51 13.68 19.14
CA LYS A 342 31.48 14.18 20.51
C LYS A 342 31.09 15.65 20.52
N ALA A 343 30.10 16.04 21.31
CA ALA A 343 29.72 17.43 21.54
C ALA A 343 28.89 17.55 22.83
N ASN A 344 29.51 17.23 23.96
CA ASN A 344 28.86 17.38 25.26
C ASN A 344 29.05 18.80 25.81
N PHE A 345 27.95 19.51 26.03
CA PHE A 345 27.92 20.85 26.60
C PHE A 345 27.37 20.86 28.04
N ALA A 346 27.37 19.71 28.73
CA ALA A 346 26.91 19.64 30.11
C ALA A 346 27.83 20.43 31.07
N PRO A 347 27.29 21.10 32.10
CA PRO A 347 28.09 21.76 33.14
C PRO A 347 28.98 20.75 33.88
N GLU A 348 30.28 21.04 34.00
CA GLU A 348 31.25 20.11 34.58
C GLU A 348 30.94 19.76 36.04
N GLU A 349 30.41 20.71 36.82
CA GLU A 349 29.97 20.47 38.19
C GLU A 349 28.87 19.40 38.25
N TYR A 350 27.91 19.45 37.32
CA TYR A 350 26.84 18.47 37.25
C TYR A 350 27.36 17.10 36.78
N VAL A 351 28.30 17.08 35.83
CA VAL A 351 28.95 15.83 35.38
C VAL A 351 29.63 15.11 36.54
N GLU A 352 30.38 15.83 37.39
CA GLU A 352 31.04 15.22 38.55
C GLU A 352 30.04 14.71 39.60
N LYS A 353 28.91 15.42 39.83
CA LYS A 353 27.83 14.93 40.71
C LYS A 353 27.20 13.65 40.17
N VAL A 354 26.92 13.58 38.88
CA VAL A 354 26.37 12.38 38.22
C VAL A 354 27.38 11.24 38.29
N LYS A 355 28.65 11.48 37.93
CA LYS A 355 29.72 10.50 38.05
C LYS A 355 29.79 9.91 39.46
N LYS A 356 29.86 10.76 40.50
CA LYS A 356 29.88 10.31 41.89
C LYS A 356 28.67 9.43 42.23
N MET A 357 27.46 9.84 41.81
CA MET A 357 26.24 9.07 42.05
C MET A 357 26.27 7.69 41.35
N HIS A 358 26.83 7.60 40.14
CA HIS A 358 26.99 6.34 39.43
C HIS A 358 28.02 5.42 40.09
N GLU A 359 29.18 5.95 40.48
CA GLU A 359 30.31 5.15 40.96
C GLU A 359 30.10 4.67 42.40
N VAL A 360 29.80 5.60 43.31
CA VAL A 360 29.79 5.35 44.77
C VAL A 360 28.45 5.65 45.43
N GLY A 361 27.47 6.15 44.68
CA GLY A 361 26.16 6.51 45.19
C GLY A 361 26.15 7.84 45.97
N GLY A 362 25.12 7.98 46.79
CA GLY A 362 24.79 9.19 47.54
C GLY A 362 23.33 9.22 47.96
N HIS A 363 23.01 10.02 48.98
CA HIS A 363 21.63 10.25 49.44
C HIS A 363 20.85 8.95 49.75
N GLY A 364 21.52 7.96 50.36
CA GLY A 364 20.92 6.67 50.70
C GLY A 364 21.04 5.59 49.60
N SER A 365 21.47 5.96 48.39
CA SER A 365 21.80 5.01 47.33
C SER A 365 23.25 4.53 47.40
N VAL A 366 23.48 3.27 47.02
CA VAL A 366 24.82 2.67 46.91
C VAL A 366 25.46 2.87 45.53
N GLY A 367 24.75 3.54 44.60
CA GLY A 367 25.19 3.69 43.22
C GLY A 367 25.23 2.36 42.47
N HIS A 368 25.97 2.32 41.36
CA HIS A 368 26.13 1.13 40.52
C HIS A 368 27.46 0.39 40.75
N ASN A 369 28.35 0.91 41.59
CA ASN A 369 29.64 0.30 41.95
C ASN A 369 30.51 -0.10 40.73
N TYR A 370 30.64 0.81 39.77
CA TYR A 370 31.54 0.64 38.61
C TYR A 370 32.33 1.92 38.35
N ALA A 371 33.39 1.84 37.54
CA ALA A 371 34.17 3.01 37.13
C ALA A 371 33.48 3.72 35.95
N TRP A 372 33.00 4.93 36.18
CA TRP A 372 32.29 5.74 35.19
C TRP A 372 33.30 6.42 34.24
N LYS A 373 33.07 6.28 32.94
CA LYS A 373 33.99 6.77 31.90
C LYS A 373 33.44 8.00 31.21
N ARG A 374 34.20 9.11 31.22
CA ARG A 374 33.80 10.35 30.55
C ARG A 374 33.69 10.18 29.03
N GLU A 375 34.55 9.35 28.46
CA GLU A 375 34.59 9.10 27.02
C GLU A 375 33.30 8.49 26.49
N GLU A 376 32.58 7.71 27.31
CA GLU A 376 31.28 7.12 26.96
C GLU A 376 30.14 8.14 27.04
N ALA A 377 30.19 9.03 28.01
CA ALA A 377 29.20 10.09 28.20
C ALA A 377 29.28 11.16 27.11
N ASP A 378 30.49 11.43 26.60
CA ASP A 378 30.70 12.45 25.57
C ASP A 378 30.36 11.98 24.14
N LYS A 379 30.06 10.69 23.94
CA LYS A 379 29.63 10.19 22.63
C LYS A 379 28.28 10.77 22.25
N ASN A 380 28.18 11.34 21.06
CA ASN A 380 26.91 11.79 20.50
C ASN A 380 26.15 10.62 19.88
N ILE A 381 24.84 10.64 20.08
CA ILE A 381 23.90 9.66 19.53
C ILE A 381 22.70 10.39 18.94
N LEU A 382 21.92 9.70 18.11
CA LEU A 382 20.54 10.11 17.88
C LEU A 382 19.72 9.74 19.12
N ARG A 383 18.97 10.70 19.68
CA ARG A 383 18.23 10.50 20.92
C ARG A 383 17.31 9.27 20.83
N THR A 384 17.33 8.43 21.85
CA THR A 384 16.58 7.16 21.85
C THR A 384 15.20 7.26 22.49
N HIS A 385 14.98 8.33 23.26
CA HIS A 385 13.73 8.67 23.94
C HIS A 385 13.71 10.15 24.30
N THR A 386 12.52 10.73 24.45
CA THR A 386 12.33 12.14 24.84
C THR A 386 12.69 12.44 26.28
N THR A 387 12.93 11.42 27.10
CA THR A 387 13.29 11.57 28.52
C THR A 387 14.60 12.33 28.74
N ALA A 388 15.48 12.35 27.72
CA ALA A 388 16.66 13.22 27.72
C ALA A 388 16.29 14.71 27.75
N VAL A 389 15.21 15.10 27.06
CA VAL A 389 14.67 16.46 27.08
C VAL A 389 14.12 16.77 28.47
N SER A 390 13.41 15.83 29.08
CA SER A 390 12.91 15.96 30.46
C SER A 390 14.05 16.16 31.46
N ALA A 391 15.16 15.40 31.34
CA ALA A 391 16.34 15.58 32.19
C ALA A 391 16.95 16.98 32.06
N ARG A 392 17.07 17.51 30.83
CA ARG A 392 17.54 18.88 30.59
C ARG A 392 16.63 19.93 31.23
N MET A 393 15.31 19.76 31.09
CA MET A 393 14.34 20.68 31.65
C MET A 393 14.31 20.65 33.17
N LEU A 394 14.43 19.47 33.79
CA LEU A 394 14.50 19.32 35.24
C LEU A 394 15.80 19.88 35.82
N HIS A 395 16.93 19.67 35.16
CA HIS A 395 18.21 20.28 35.54
C HIS A 395 18.11 21.81 35.50
N LYS A 396 17.56 22.37 34.41
CA LYS A 396 17.36 23.81 34.29
C LYS A 396 16.41 24.35 35.38
N LEU A 397 15.34 23.62 35.70
CA LEU A 397 14.42 23.99 36.78
C LEU A 397 15.13 24.03 38.14
N ALA A 398 16.08 23.13 38.37
CA ALA A 398 16.89 23.15 39.59
C ALA A 398 17.80 24.38 39.65
N GLU A 399 18.41 24.77 38.53
CA GLU A 399 19.27 25.98 38.42
C GLU A 399 18.46 27.28 38.60
N ASP A 400 17.29 27.38 37.97
CA ASP A 400 16.43 28.58 38.01
C ASP A 400 15.68 28.74 39.35
N GLY A 401 15.74 27.72 40.22
CA GLY A 401 15.02 27.64 41.49
C GLY A 401 13.69 26.89 41.35
N PHE A 402 13.50 25.89 42.23
CA PHE A 402 12.35 24.98 42.17
C PHE A 402 11.01 25.71 42.17
N LYS A 403 10.17 25.36 41.19
CA LYS A 403 8.74 25.69 41.12
C LYS A 403 7.98 24.46 40.60
N PRO A 404 6.82 24.12 41.17
CA PRO A 404 6.01 23.02 40.64
C PRO A 404 5.69 23.23 39.16
N CYS A 405 5.84 22.18 38.35
CA CYS A 405 5.60 22.28 36.92
C CYS A 405 5.04 20.99 36.32
N LYS A 406 4.27 21.16 35.25
CA LYS A 406 3.77 20.08 34.38
C LYS A 406 4.34 20.31 32.99
N LEU A 407 5.06 19.35 32.46
CA LEU A 407 5.81 19.46 31.22
C LEU A 407 5.44 18.32 30.27
N PHE A 408 5.34 18.58 28.98
CA PHE A 408 5.14 17.52 27.99
C PHE A 408 5.97 17.74 26.74
N SER A 409 6.22 16.67 25.99
CA SER A 409 6.81 16.75 24.65
C SER A 409 6.20 15.70 23.73
N ILE A 410 6.17 16.01 22.44
CA ILE A 410 5.82 15.04 21.40
C ILE A 410 6.81 15.18 20.26
N ASP A 411 7.77 14.26 20.18
CA ASP A 411 8.81 14.38 19.16
C ASP A 411 9.43 13.05 18.75
N ARG A 412 10.17 13.08 17.64
CA ARG A 412 10.79 11.93 17.02
C ARG A 412 11.98 11.41 17.80
N VAL A 413 12.08 10.11 17.96
CA VAL A 413 13.19 9.38 18.58
C VAL A 413 13.69 8.30 17.64
N PHE A 414 14.91 7.83 17.87
CA PHE A 414 15.63 6.94 16.96
C PHE A 414 16.15 5.73 17.72
N ARG A 415 15.88 4.53 17.21
CA ARG A 415 16.38 3.27 17.78
C ARG A 415 16.87 2.38 16.66
N ASN A 416 18.02 1.74 16.85
CA ASN A 416 18.61 0.85 15.85
C ASN A 416 17.94 -0.53 15.86
N GLU A 417 16.61 -0.54 15.88
CA GLU A 417 15.80 -1.75 15.86
C GLU A 417 15.56 -2.20 14.40
N ALA A 418 15.45 -3.52 14.21
CA ALA A 418 15.12 -4.07 12.90
C ALA A 418 13.71 -3.60 12.47
N VAL A 419 13.63 -3.00 11.29
CA VAL A 419 12.37 -2.47 10.77
C VAL A 419 11.42 -3.61 10.40
N ASP A 420 10.29 -3.71 11.09
CA ASP A 420 9.27 -4.73 10.86
C ASP A 420 7.90 -4.10 10.52
N ARG A 421 6.80 -4.83 10.74
CA ARG A 421 5.43 -4.35 10.46
C ARG A 421 4.92 -3.33 11.50
N THR A 422 5.51 -3.34 12.69
CA THR A 422 5.08 -2.62 13.90
C THR A 422 6.14 -1.67 14.45
N HIS A 423 7.41 -1.85 14.07
CA HIS A 423 8.56 -1.08 14.54
C HIS A 423 9.28 -0.41 13.37
N LEU A 424 9.67 0.84 13.59
CA LEU A 424 10.50 1.64 12.70
C LEU A 424 11.75 2.08 13.45
N ALA A 425 12.83 2.33 12.70
CA ALA A 425 14.06 2.89 13.26
C ALA A 425 13.88 4.33 13.78
N GLU A 426 12.83 5.01 13.35
CA GLU A 426 12.41 6.32 13.85
C GLU A 426 10.89 6.34 14.07
N PHE A 427 10.45 6.91 15.19
CA PHE A 427 9.04 7.03 15.56
C PHE A 427 8.85 8.20 16.53
N HIS A 428 7.62 8.61 16.83
CA HIS A 428 7.34 9.73 17.72
C HIS A 428 6.98 9.24 19.11
N GLN A 429 7.71 9.72 20.10
CA GLN A 429 7.41 9.50 21.51
C GLN A 429 6.67 10.72 22.06
N VAL A 430 5.60 10.43 22.80
CA VAL A 430 4.87 11.38 23.63
C VAL A 430 5.31 11.16 25.06
N GLU A 431 5.62 12.22 25.79
CA GLU A 431 6.02 12.15 27.19
C GLU A 431 5.39 13.27 28.00
N GLY A 432 4.87 12.92 29.18
CA GLY A 432 4.38 13.85 30.19
C GLY A 432 5.17 13.69 31.49
N VAL A 433 5.47 14.81 32.14
CA VAL A 433 6.25 14.89 33.38
C VAL A 433 5.57 15.88 34.33
N VAL A 434 5.40 15.50 35.59
CA VAL A 434 4.91 16.39 36.66
C VAL A 434 5.95 16.39 37.77
N CYS A 435 6.42 17.58 38.13
CA CYS A 435 7.41 17.82 39.16
C CYS A 435 6.75 18.66 40.27
N ASP A 436 6.61 18.08 41.46
CA ASP A 436 6.01 18.74 42.61
C ASP A 436 6.47 18.07 43.92
N LYS A 437 6.14 18.68 45.06
CA LYS A 437 6.45 18.15 46.37
C LYS A 437 5.51 17.02 46.78
N GLY A 438 6.07 15.92 47.26
CA GLY A 438 5.30 14.81 47.85
C GLY A 438 4.34 14.09 46.90
N LEU A 439 4.62 14.04 45.60
CA LEU A 439 3.87 13.24 44.64
C LEU A 439 4.03 11.75 44.97
N THR A 440 2.93 11.03 44.80
CA THR A 440 2.83 9.60 45.08
C THR A 440 2.53 8.82 43.80
N LEU A 441 2.62 7.49 43.91
CA LEU A 441 2.16 6.60 42.84
C LEU A 441 0.67 6.78 42.50
N GLY A 442 -0.14 7.19 43.48
CA GLY A 442 -1.56 7.48 43.30
C GLY A 442 -1.78 8.70 42.40
N ASP A 443 -0.93 9.72 42.52
CA ASP A 443 -1.00 10.91 41.66
C ASP A 443 -0.66 10.57 40.21
N LEU A 444 0.37 9.73 39.99
CA LEU A 444 0.71 9.22 38.65
C LEU A 444 -0.46 8.46 38.03
N ILE A 445 -1.08 7.54 38.78
CA ILE A 445 -2.27 6.81 38.32
C ILE A 445 -3.42 7.76 38.02
N GLY A 446 -3.64 8.78 38.86
CA GLY A 446 -4.68 9.78 38.68
C GLY A 446 -4.49 10.59 37.40
N VAL A 447 -3.29 11.12 37.17
CA VAL A 447 -2.94 11.90 35.97
C VAL A 447 -3.09 11.04 34.71
N ILE A 448 -2.59 9.80 34.71
CA ILE A 448 -2.72 8.89 33.57
C ILE A 448 -4.20 8.59 33.28
N ARG A 449 -5.02 8.31 34.31
CA ARG A 449 -6.45 8.08 34.12
C ARG A 449 -7.16 9.28 33.51
N GLN A 450 -6.85 10.50 33.96
CA GLN A 450 -7.41 11.72 33.38
C GLN A 450 -6.99 11.91 31.92
N PHE A 451 -5.71 11.67 31.61
CA PHE A 451 -5.19 11.75 30.25
C PHE A 451 -5.89 10.75 29.30
N PHE A 452 -6.01 9.49 29.70
CA PHE A 452 -6.68 8.46 28.87
C PHE A 452 -8.20 8.66 28.79
N ALA A 453 -8.84 9.21 29.83
CA ALA A 453 -10.26 9.57 29.79
C ALA A 453 -10.55 10.60 28.70
N GLN A 454 -9.70 11.62 28.54
CA GLN A 454 -9.82 12.62 27.45
C GLN A 454 -9.63 12.00 26.05
N LEU A 455 -8.93 10.87 25.96
CA LEU A 455 -8.80 10.09 24.72
C LEU A 455 -9.99 9.13 24.49
N GLY A 456 -11.00 9.12 25.36
CA GLY A 456 -12.14 8.19 25.29
C GLY A 456 -11.81 6.78 25.78
N MET A 457 -10.68 6.58 26.47
CA MET A 457 -10.22 5.29 26.99
C MET A 457 -10.37 5.25 28.52
N THR A 458 -11.50 4.76 29.01
CA THR A 458 -11.80 4.72 30.47
C THR A 458 -11.29 3.46 31.16
N GLN A 459 -11.08 2.37 30.41
CA GLN A 459 -10.62 1.09 30.94
C GLN A 459 -9.09 1.00 30.90
N VAL A 460 -8.44 1.48 31.96
CA VAL A 460 -6.98 1.49 32.12
C VAL A 460 -6.55 0.62 33.31
N ARG A 461 -5.51 -0.21 33.11
CA ARG A 461 -4.86 -1.06 34.12
C ARG A 461 -3.37 -0.80 34.13
N PHE A 462 -2.76 -1.11 35.27
CA PHE A 462 -1.33 -0.89 35.51
C PHE A 462 -0.68 -2.21 35.90
N LYS A 463 0.52 -2.45 35.37
CA LYS A 463 1.33 -3.64 35.69
C LYS A 463 2.71 -3.15 36.16
N PRO A 464 3.23 -3.62 37.30
CA PRO A 464 4.59 -3.30 37.73
C PRO A 464 5.61 -3.62 36.63
N ALA A 465 6.54 -2.71 36.42
CA ALA A 465 7.58 -2.80 35.41
C ALA A 465 8.93 -2.36 36.00
N PHE A 466 9.97 -2.44 35.19
CA PHE A 466 11.30 -1.94 35.54
C PHE A 466 11.76 -0.94 34.48
N ASN A 467 12.09 0.28 34.89
CA ASN A 467 12.92 1.18 34.08
C ASN A 467 14.08 1.70 34.95
N PRO A 468 15.31 1.82 34.40
CA PRO A 468 16.49 2.23 35.17
C PRO A 468 16.33 3.55 35.94
N TYR A 469 15.65 4.53 35.35
CA TYR A 469 15.46 5.88 35.91
C TYR A 469 14.23 6.03 36.80
N THR A 470 13.41 4.98 36.99
CA THR A 470 12.18 5.11 37.79
C THR A 470 12.05 4.05 38.86
N GLU A 471 11.58 4.45 40.04
CA GLU A 471 11.16 3.56 41.11
C GLU A 471 10.09 4.26 41.96
N PRO A 472 8.86 3.74 42.03
CA PRO A 472 8.29 2.59 41.29
C PRO A 472 8.03 2.87 39.79
N SER A 473 7.92 1.81 38.98
CA SER A 473 7.54 1.86 37.56
C SER A 473 6.31 1.01 37.25
N MET A 474 5.54 1.41 36.24
CA MET A 474 4.41 0.65 35.74
C MET A 474 4.19 0.79 34.22
N GLU A 475 3.88 -0.34 33.59
CA GLU A 475 3.29 -0.40 32.25
C GLU A 475 1.81 -0.03 32.31
N ILE A 476 1.33 0.64 31.27
CA ILE A 476 -0.05 1.10 31.12
C ILE A 476 -0.74 0.22 30.07
N PHE A 477 -1.84 -0.40 30.45
CA PHE A 477 -2.69 -1.20 29.57
C PHE A 477 -4.06 -0.55 29.41
N ALA A 478 -4.54 -0.42 28.19
CA ALA A 478 -5.91 0.01 27.90
C ALA A 478 -6.68 -1.13 27.21
N PHE A 479 -7.96 -1.27 27.54
CA PHE A 479 -8.82 -2.24 26.86
C PHE A 479 -9.24 -1.70 25.49
N HIS A 480 -9.05 -2.51 24.45
CA HIS A 480 -9.43 -2.17 23.09
C HIS A 480 -10.78 -2.81 22.73
N PRO A 481 -11.88 -2.03 22.57
CA PRO A 481 -13.21 -2.59 22.35
C PRO A 481 -13.31 -3.44 21.07
N MET A 482 -12.73 -2.99 19.95
CA MET A 482 -12.82 -3.73 18.67
C MET A 482 -11.99 -5.02 18.64
N LEU A 483 -10.89 -5.10 19.41
CA LEU A 483 -10.01 -6.27 19.47
C LEU A 483 -10.36 -7.20 20.63
N GLY A 484 -11.22 -6.77 21.56
CA GLY A 484 -11.63 -7.54 22.73
C GLY A 484 -10.49 -7.90 23.70
N LYS A 485 -9.39 -7.14 23.71
CA LYS A 485 -8.18 -7.45 24.50
C LYS A 485 -7.54 -6.23 25.14
N TRP A 486 -6.76 -6.46 26.20
CA TRP A 486 -5.88 -5.46 26.80
C TRP A 486 -4.64 -5.27 25.93
N VAL A 487 -4.32 -4.02 25.63
CA VAL A 487 -3.17 -3.64 24.80
C VAL A 487 -2.30 -2.70 25.62
N GLU A 488 -0.99 -2.94 25.58
CA GLU A 488 0.00 -2.03 26.16
C GLU A 488 0.01 -0.72 25.36
N VAL A 489 -0.31 0.37 26.05
CA VAL A 489 -0.44 1.71 25.48
C VAL A 489 0.65 2.66 25.92
N GLY A 490 1.45 2.32 26.94
CA GLY A 490 2.53 3.18 27.41
C GLY A 490 3.26 2.62 28.62
N ASN A 491 4.25 3.36 29.09
CA ASN A 491 5.07 3.06 30.26
C ASN A 491 5.17 4.33 31.13
N SER A 492 5.39 4.18 32.43
CA SER A 492 5.42 5.26 33.40
C SER A 492 6.20 4.90 34.66
N GLY A 493 6.52 5.90 35.47
CA GLY A 493 7.11 5.70 36.78
C GLY A 493 7.44 7.00 37.49
N MET A 494 7.99 6.87 38.68
CA MET A 494 8.49 8.00 39.47
C MET A 494 10.00 8.09 39.31
N PHE A 495 10.54 9.24 38.91
CA PHE A 495 11.99 9.36 38.72
C PHE A 495 12.73 9.13 40.04
N ARG A 496 13.83 8.39 39.92
CA ARG A 496 14.68 8.00 41.03
C ARG A 496 15.33 9.21 41.70
N PRO A 497 15.50 9.22 43.04
CA PRO A 497 16.27 10.26 43.73
C PRO A 497 17.71 10.38 43.21
N GLU A 498 18.32 9.28 42.78
CA GLU A 498 19.66 9.27 42.18
C GLU A 498 19.75 10.05 40.86
N MET A 499 18.63 10.23 40.16
CA MET A 499 18.55 11.10 38.99
C MET A 499 18.31 12.56 39.41
N LEU A 500 17.41 12.81 40.36
CA LEU A 500 16.93 14.16 40.70
C LEU A 500 17.88 14.95 41.62
N LEU A 501 18.45 14.31 42.63
CA LEU A 501 19.26 14.98 43.65
C LEU A 501 20.58 15.55 43.10
N PRO A 502 21.32 14.86 42.20
CA PRO A 502 22.49 15.44 41.55
C PRO A 502 22.19 16.70 40.72
N MET A 503 20.96 16.86 40.22
CA MET A 503 20.54 18.08 39.50
C MET A 503 20.42 19.29 40.44
N GLY A 504 20.28 19.06 41.75
CA GLY A 504 20.07 20.12 42.75
C GLY A 504 18.60 20.36 43.10
N LEU A 505 17.69 19.46 42.73
CA LEU A 505 16.30 19.53 43.19
C LEU A 505 16.21 19.25 44.70
N PRO A 506 15.30 19.91 45.44
CA PRO A 506 15.10 19.65 46.88
C PRO A 506 14.67 18.20 47.18
N GLU A 507 15.04 17.67 48.35
CA GLU A 507 14.73 16.27 48.74
C GLU A 507 13.23 15.97 48.90
N ASP A 508 12.40 16.99 49.16
CA ASP A 508 10.94 16.85 49.26
C ASP A 508 10.24 16.92 47.89
N VAL A 509 11.00 17.16 46.81
CA VAL A 509 10.51 17.19 45.43
C VAL A 509 10.59 15.80 44.82
N SER A 510 9.52 15.44 44.15
CA SER A 510 9.34 14.16 43.47
C SER A 510 8.82 14.42 42.06
N VAL A 511 9.20 13.55 41.13
CA VAL A 511 8.82 13.70 39.73
C VAL A 511 8.16 12.42 39.23
N ILE A 512 6.97 12.55 38.67
CA ILE A 512 6.24 11.45 38.05
C ILE A 512 6.22 11.67 36.54
N ALA A 513 6.41 10.61 35.76
CA ALA A 513 6.48 10.69 34.31
C ALA A 513 5.81 9.49 33.64
N TRP A 514 5.31 9.70 32.43
CA TRP A 514 4.79 8.65 31.57
C TRP A 514 5.07 8.96 30.12
N GLY A 515 5.12 7.91 29.30
CA GLY A 515 5.29 8.04 27.86
C GLY A 515 4.61 6.94 27.07
N LEU A 516 4.31 7.27 25.82
CA LEU A 516 3.76 6.34 24.84
C LEU A 516 4.20 6.68 23.42
N SER A 517 4.10 5.72 22.50
CA SER A 517 4.28 5.97 21.06
C SER A 517 3.05 6.66 20.49
N LEU A 518 3.25 7.60 19.56
CA LEU A 518 2.16 8.24 18.82
C LEU A 518 1.60 7.34 17.71
N GLU A 519 2.44 6.50 17.11
CA GLU A 519 2.11 5.63 15.98
C GLU A 519 1.11 4.56 16.37
N ARG A 520 1.31 3.87 17.50
CA ARG A 520 0.44 2.75 17.92
C ARG A 520 -1.03 3.17 18.11
N PRO A 521 -1.35 4.24 18.86
CA PRO A 521 -2.72 4.78 18.91
C PRO A 521 -3.23 5.19 17.53
N THR A 522 -2.39 5.83 16.70
CA THR A 522 -2.79 6.27 15.36
C THR A 522 -3.18 5.09 14.47
N MET A 523 -2.37 4.04 14.47
CA MET A 523 -2.65 2.80 13.72
C MET A 523 -3.98 2.18 14.14
N ILE A 524 -4.22 2.09 15.45
CA ILE A 524 -5.48 1.58 16.00
C ILE A 524 -6.68 2.42 15.54
N MET A 525 -6.60 3.75 15.64
CA MET A 525 -7.73 4.63 15.35
C MET A 525 -8.11 4.69 13.87
N PHE A 526 -7.12 4.61 12.99
CA PHE A 526 -7.32 4.65 11.55
C PHE A 526 -7.39 3.26 10.91
N GLY A 527 -7.34 2.18 11.71
CA GLY A 527 -7.39 0.80 11.20
C GLY A 527 -6.22 0.44 10.29
N ILE A 528 -5.01 0.91 10.62
CA ILE A 528 -3.79 0.69 9.83
C ILE A 528 -2.99 -0.46 10.45
N ASP A 529 -2.81 -1.55 9.69
CA ASP A 529 -2.12 -2.75 10.17
C ASP A 529 -0.59 -2.70 10.04
N ASN A 530 -0.05 -1.82 9.20
CA ASN A 530 1.37 -1.72 8.90
C ASN A 530 1.84 -0.28 9.09
N ILE A 531 2.84 -0.10 9.97
CA ILE A 531 3.37 1.23 10.31
C ILE A 531 3.94 1.97 9.09
N ARG A 532 4.40 1.25 8.06
CA ARG A 532 4.95 1.83 6.82
C ARG A 532 3.88 2.47 5.93
N ASP A 533 2.63 2.06 6.10
CA ASP A 533 1.47 2.68 5.44
C ASP A 533 0.98 3.91 6.20
N LEU A 534 1.48 4.13 7.43
CA LEU A 534 1.24 5.32 8.22
C LEU A 534 2.35 6.36 8.06
N PHE A 535 3.62 5.95 8.04
CA PHE A 535 4.76 6.86 8.06
C PHE A 535 5.91 6.38 7.18
N GLY A 536 6.47 7.30 6.39
CA GLY A 536 7.62 7.06 5.52
C GLY A 536 7.37 7.44 4.05
N SER A 537 8.43 7.43 3.23
CA SER A 537 8.36 7.82 1.81
C SER A 537 7.51 6.90 0.94
N LYS A 538 7.24 5.67 1.40
CA LYS A 538 6.40 4.67 0.72
C LYS A 538 4.91 4.75 1.07
N MET A 539 4.53 5.66 1.98
CA MET A 539 3.14 5.84 2.38
C MET A 539 2.27 6.22 1.18
N GLN A 540 1.11 5.58 1.04
CA GLN A 540 0.17 5.88 -0.02
C GLN A 540 -0.55 7.21 0.24
N LEU A 541 -0.32 8.21 -0.61
CA LEU A 541 -0.97 9.51 -0.48
C LEU A 541 -2.50 9.43 -0.54
N GLN A 542 -3.06 8.43 -1.23
CA GLN A 542 -4.51 8.21 -1.27
C GLN A 542 -5.10 7.92 0.12
N SER A 543 -4.34 7.23 0.99
CA SER A 543 -4.72 7.00 2.39
C SER A 543 -4.85 8.32 3.15
N VAL A 544 -3.93 9.27 2.90
CA VAL A 544 -4.00 10.62 3.49
C VAL A 544 -5.19 11.43 2.98
N LYS A 545 -5.56 11.27 1.70
CA LYS A 545 -6.71 11.97 1.11
C LYS A 545 -8.05 11.48 1.65
N ASN A 546 -8.16 10.17 1.84
CA ASN A 546 -9.38 9.51 2.27
C ASN A 546 -9.51 9.41 3.80
N ASN A 547 -8.52 9.92 4.55
CA ASN A 547 -8.53 9.79 6.00
C ASN A 547 -9.66 10.59 6.64
N GLN A 548 -10.30 9.99 7.64
CA GLN A 548 -11.38 10.63 8.37
C GLN A 548 -10.82 11.74 9.30
N LEU A 549 -11.74 12.50 9.92
CA LEU A 549 -11.39 13.35 11.04
C LEU A 549 -10.83 12.50 12.18
N CYS A 550 -9.87 13.05 12.94
CA CYS A 550 -9.32 12.35 14.08
C CYS A 550 -10.44 12.16 15.12
N PRO A 551 -10.76 10.93 15.55
CA PRO A 551 -11.85 10.69 16.48
C PRO A 551 -11.52 11.07 17.94
N LEU A 552 -10.25 11.39 18.25
CA LEU A 552 -9.83 11.74 19.62
C LEU A 552 -10.37 13.09 20.07
N GLY A 553 -10.93 13.13 21.28
CA GLY A 553 -11.46 14.36 21.89
C GLY A 553 -12.74 14.87 21.22
N LEU A 554 -13.29 14.14 20.24
CA LEU A 554 -14.65 14.37 19.76
C LEU A 554 -15.57 13.59 20.70
N GLU A 555 -16.36 14.32 21.49
CA GLU A 555 -17.50 13.72 22.22
C GLU A 555 -18.33 12.90 21.22
N LYS A 556 -18.63 11.65 21.59
CA LYS A 556 -19.60 10.83 20.86
C LYS A 556 -21.01 11.24 21.22
#